data_AF-A0A383EHR3-F1
#
_entry.id   AF-A0A383EHR3-F1
#
_cell.length_a   1.000
_cell.length_b   1.000
_cell.length_c   1.000
_cell.angle_alpha   90.00
_cell.angle_beta   90.00
_cell.angle_gamma   90.00
#
_symmetry.space_group_name_H-M   'P 1'
#
loop_
_entity.id
_entity.type
_entity.pdbx_description
1 polymer ?
#
loop_
_entity_poly.entity_id
_entity_poly.type
_entity_poly.pdbx_seq_one_letter_code
_entity_poly.pdbx_strand_id
1 'polypeptide(L)'
;YCLPNGYQKDKSDNRTFLTYEEIGRLAKGLSELGVCKIRLTGGEPTVRKDFFDIVKIIKSNSGIKKTVITTNGYRLDKIANQIVDSGLDGINISIDSLNRETFKNITSHDRLPEILKGIEKLQQLNFKNIKINAVLLKGINDNEKDFNEWSNFIKNNKVDFRYIELMQTGDGLDYFKKYHIPAKVFTDYLNKNDWIIQTLGRNAGPSKNYINSSFKGKFGVIAPYSKDFC
;
A
#
# COMPACT_ATOMS: atom_id res chain seq x y z
N TYR A 1 -4.95 10.81 9.08
CA TYR A 1 -4.94 9.65 10.00
C TYR A 1 -3.55 9.21 10.42
N CYS A 2 -2.54 9.14 9.53
CA CYS A 2 -1.24 8.53 9.88
C CYS A 2 -0.28 9.47 10.66
N LEU A 3 0.06 10.64 10.11
CA LEU A 3 0.96 11.61 10.74
C LEU A 3 0.41 13.02 10.54
N PRO A 4 -0.55 13.49 11.37
CA PRO A 4 -1.22 14.78 11.18
C PRO A 4 -0.25 15.96 11.15
N ASN A 5 0.86 15.88 11.89
CA ASN A 5 1.90 16.92 11.96
C ASN A 5 3.23 16.48 11.32
N GLY A 6 3.20 15.45 10.47
CA GLY A 6 4.42 14.82 9.95
C GLY A 6 5.22 14.06 11.02
N TYR A 7 6.34 13.47 10.61
CA TYR A 7 7.30 12.89 11.55
C TYR A 7 8.08 14.01 12.22
N GLN A 8 8.08 14.05 13.55
CA GLN A 8 8.91 14.95 14.34
C GLN A 8 10.00 14.14 15.02
N LYS A 9 11.26 14.41 14.68
CA LYS A 9 12.38 13.80 15.38
C LYS A 9 12.42 14.38 16.79
N ASP A 10 12.31 13.50 17.79
CA ASP A 10 12.62 13.88 19.17
C ASP A 10 14.08 14.33 19.24
N LYS A 11 14.32 15.55 19.73
CA LYS A 11 15.67 16.12 19.81
C LYS A 11 16.57 15.35 20.78
N SER A 12 15.99 14.57 21.70
CA SER A 12 16.72 13.68 22.60
C SER A 12 17.07 12.33 21.96
N ASP A 13 16.52 12.02 20.78
CA ASP A 13 16.74 10.77 20.08
C ASP A 13 18.07 10.76 19.31
N ASN A 14 19.06 10.15 19.94
CA ASN A 14 20.42 9.96 19.42
C ASN A 14 20.58 8.69 18.58
N ARG A 15 19.49 7.93 18.31
CA ARG A 15 19.57 6.73 17.48
C ARG A 15 19.95 7.09 16.05
N THR A 16 20.83 6.29 15.47
CA THR A 16 21.22 6.35 14.06
C THR A 16 20.42 5.32 13.26
N PHE A 17 20.22 5.60 11.97
CA PHE A 17 19.61 4.62 11.07
C PHE A 17 20.59 3.49 10.80
N LEU A 18 20.08 2.25 10.70
CA LEU A 18 20.88 1.11 10.24
C LEU A 18 21.49 1.42 8.87
N THR A 19 22.76 1.07 8.68
CA THR A 19 23.46 1.18 7.39
C THR A 19 22.93 0.14 6.40
N TYR A 20 23.19 0.33 5.11
CA TYR A 20 22.77 -0.65 4.09
C TYR A 20 23.41 -2.04 4.33
N GLU A 21 24.63 -2.10 4.88
CA GLU A 21 25.32 -3.35 5.24
C GLU A 21 24.67 -4.06 6.44
N GLU A 22 24.28 -3.31 7.46
CA GLU A 22 23.53 -3.84 8.61
C GLU A 22 22.17 -4.40 8.18
N ILE A 23 21.47 -3.70 7.29
CA ILE A 23 20.20 -4.18 6.73
C ILE A 23 20.42 -5.47 5.93
N GLY A 24 21.49 -5.55 5.13
CA GLY A 24 21.85 -6.76 4.39
C GLY A 24 22.11 -7.96 5.32
N ARG A 25 22.90 -7.76 6.39
CA ARG A 25 23.16 -8.80 7.40
C ARG A 25 21.88 -9.26 8.11
N LEU A 26 21.03 -8.31 8.50
CA LEU A 26 19.75 -8.61 9.14
C LEU A 26 18.82 -9.41 8.21
N ALA A 27 18.68 -8.97 6.95
CA ALA A 27 17.84 -9.65 5.98
C ALA A 27 18.30 -11.10 5.75
N LYS A 28 19.62 -11.32 5.67
CA LYS A 28 20.20 -12.66 5.54
C LYS A 28 19.84 -13.54 6.73
N GLY A 29 20.11 -13.08 7.96
CA GLY A 29 19.78 -13.84 9.17
C GLY A 29 18.29 -14.17 9.28
N LEU A 30 17.41 -13.21 8.93
CA LEU A 30 15.95 -13.45 8.91
C LEU A 30 15.56 -14.53 7.89
N SER A 31 16.20 -14.57 6.73
CA SER A 31 15.90 -15.59 5.72
C SER A 31 16.25 -17.00 6.19
N GLU A 32 17.35 -17.16 6.94
CA GLU A 32 17.82 -18.43 7.47
C GLU A 32 16.85 -18.96 8.54
N LEU A 33 16.09 -18.05 9.17
CA LEU A 33 14.98 -18.35 10.08
C LEU A 33 13.63 -18.53 9.36
N GLY A 34 13.60 -18.54 8.02
CA GLY A 34 12.41 -18.82 7.23
C GLY A 34 11.60 -17.61 6.77
N VAL A 35 12.08 -16.38 7.03
CA VAL A 35 11.44 -15.18 6.46
C VAL A 35 11.59 -15.23 4.94
N CYS A 36 10.46 -15.20 4.22
CA CYS A 36 10.45 -15.28 2.76
C CYS A 36 10.08 -13.96 2.08
N LYS A 37 9.64 -12.96 2.85
CA LYS A 37 9.17 -11.68 2.34
C LYS A 37 9.56 -10.52 3.25
N ILE A 38 10.17 -9.49 2.67
CA ILE A 38 10.43 -8.21 3.33
C ILE A 38 9.58 -7.11 2.69
N ARG A 39 8.98 -6.27 3.53
CA ARG A 39 8.29 -5.04 3.12
C ARG A 39 9.07 -3.84 3.61
N LEU A 40 9.60 -3.05 2.68
CA LEU A 40 10.25 -1.77 2.98
C LEU A 40 9.21 -0.67 3.14
N THR A 41 9.30 0.05 4.25
CA THR A 41 8.36 1.12 4.66
C THR A 41 9.10 2.16 5.51
N GLY A 42 8.40 2.92 6.36
CA GLY A 42 8.94 3.98 7.21
C GLY A 42 7.97 5.16 7.27
N GLY A 43 8.50 6.37 7.09
CA GLY A 43 7.74 7.47 6.47
C GLY A 43 7.61 7.22 4.97
N GLU A 44 8.20 8.09 4.14
CA GLU A 44 8.36 7.81 2.71
C GLU A 44 9.73 7.15 2.42
N PRO A 45 9.78 5.83 2.13
CA PRO A 45 11.05 5.10 2.00
C PRO A 45 11.97 5.65 0.91
N THR A 46 11.41 6.21 -0.17
CA THR A 46 12.18 6.72 -1.32
C THR A 46 12.90 8.05 -1.05
N VAL A 47 12.71 8.64 0.15
CA VAL A 47 13.48 9.79 0.63
C VAL A 47 14.87 9.36 1.11
N ARG A 48 15.06 8.10 1.50
CA ARG A 48 16.35 7.56 1.92
C ARG A 48 17.29 7.44 0.71
N LYS A 49 18.47 8.08 0.79
CA LYS A 49 19.41 8.24 -0.35
C LYS A 49 19.87 6.90 -0.93
N ASP A 50 20.19 5.94 -0.06
CA ASP A 50 20.67 4.59 -0.38
C ASP A 50 19.53 3.56 -0.51
N PHE A 51 18.27 4.00 -0.70
CA PHE A 51 17.11 3.09 -0.73
C PHE A 51 17.24 1.98 -1.80
N PHE A 52 17.62 2.33 -3.03
CA PHE A 52 17.74 1.34 -4.10
C PHE A 52 18.93 0.41 -3.89
N ASP A 53 19.98 0.86 -3.23
CA ASP A 53 21.12 0.00 -2.86
C ASP A 53 20.72 -1.00 -1.77
N ILE A 54 19.87 -0.59 -0.82
CA ILE A 54 19.26 -1.48 0.17
C ILE A 54 18.41 -2.57 -0.50
N VAL A 55 17.61 -2.21 -1.52
CA VAL A 55 16.85 -3.23 -2.27
C VAL A 55 17.81 -4.23 -2.91
N LYS A 56 18.85 -3.75 -3.60
CA LYS A 56 19.81 -4.60 -4.31
C LYS A 56 20.53 -5.55 -3.36
N ILE A 57 21.03 -5.07 -2.22
CA ILE A 57 21.74 -5.93 -1.24
C ILE A 57 20.81 -6.97 -0.61
N ILE A 58 19.55 -6.64 -0.35
CA ILE A 58 18.56 -7.62 0.09
C ILE A 58 18.39 -8.67 -1.01
N LYS A 59 18.17 -8.27 -2.26
CA LYS A 59 17.94 -9.21 -3.36
C LYS A 59 19.15 -10.11 -3.64
N SER A 60 20.37 -9.60 -3.52
CA SER A 60 21.58 -10.35 -3.85
C SER A 60 22.08 -11.24 -2.71
N ASN A 61 21.97 -10.79 -1.45
CA ASN A 61 22.75 -11.38 -0.35
C ASN A 61 21.92 -12.02 0.76
N SER A 62 20.59 -11.90 0.71
CA SER A 62 19.75 -12.32 1.83
C SER A 62 18.95 -13.60 1.62
N GLY A 63 18.79 -14.17 0.43
CA GLY A 63 17.90 -15.32 0.23
C GLY A 63 16.39 -15.02 0.36
N ILE A 64 16.01 -13.76 0.60
CA ILE A 64 14.61 -13.31 0.66
C ILE A 64 13.96 -13.43 -0.71
N LYS A 65 12.86 -14.19 -0.79
CA LYS A 65 12.15 -14.47 -2.05
C LYS A 65 11.38 -13.27 -2.59
N LYS A 66 10.82 -12.43 -1.72
CA LYS A 66 9.99 -11.28 -2.11
C LYS A 66 10.36 -10.02 -1.36
N THR A 67 10.78 -8.99 -2.08
CA THR A 67 11.01 -7.65 -1.53
C THR A 67 10.00 -6.69 -2.13
N VAL A 68 9.16 -6.09 -1.29
CA VAL A 68 8.11 -5.15 -1.71
C VAL A 68 8.26 -3.81 -1.00
N ILE A 69 7.78 -2.74 -1.60
CA ILE A 69 7.76 -1.40 -0.99
C ILE A 69 6.32 -0.97 -0.67
N THR A 70 6.15 -0.16 0.39
CA THR A 70 4.96 0.67 0.61
C THR A 70 5.36 2.14 0.56
N THR A 71 4.72 2.94 -0.29
CA THR A 71 5.08 4.34 -0.58
C THR A 71 3.83 5.19 -0.79
N ASN A 72 3.93 6.51 -0.55
CA ASN A 72 2.91 7.47 -0.97
C ASN A 72 2.90 7.71 -2.49
N GLY A 73 3.95 7.29 -3.20
CA GLY A 73 4.03 7.37 -4.66
C GLY A 73 4.28 8.78 -5.24
N TYR A 74 4.54 9.81 -4.43
CA TYR A 74 4.62 11.21 -4.91
C TYR A 74 5.73 11.45 -5.95
N ARG A 75 6.73 10.56 -6.02
CA ARG A 75 7.84 10.62 -6.98
C ARG A 75 7.80 9.50 -8.01
N LEU A 76 6.70 8.76 -8.09
CA LEU A 76 6.65 7.49 -8.82
C LEU A 76 6.91 7.66 -10.32
N ASP A 77 6.42 8.74 -10.92
CA ASP A 77 6.71 9.14 -12.30
C ASP A 77 8.21 9.29 -12.60
N LYS A 78 8.97 9.80 -11.64
CA LYS A 78 10.42 10.01 -11.72
C LYS A 78 11.21 8.73 -11.46
N ILE A 79 10.79 7.91 -10.50
CA ILE A 79 11.58 6.75 -10.03
C ILE A 79 11.14 5.41 -10.62
N ALA A 80 10.11 5.35 -11.48
CA ALA A 80 9.58 4.09 -12.02
C ALA A 80 10.66 3.17 -12.65
N ASN A 81 11.62 3.73 -13.39
CA ASN A 81 12.73 2.95 -13.95
C ASN A 81 13.58 2.33 -12.83
N GLN A 82 13.97 3.14 -11.83
CA GLN A 82 14.76 2.66 -10.69
C GLN A 82 14.03 1.58 -9.88
N ILE A 83 12.70 1.66 -9.76
CA ILE A 83 11.87 0.61 -9.14
C ILE A 83 12.04 -0.71 -9.87
N VAL A 84 11.94 -0.71 -11.21
CA VAL A 84 12.13 -1.91 -12.04
C VAL A 84 13.57 -2.42 -11.94
N ASP A 85 14.56 -1.53 -12.14
CA ASP A 85 15.99 -1.86 -12.16
C ASP A 85 16.50 -2.38 -10.82
N SER A 86 15.86 -2.00 -9.71
CA SER A 86 16.21 -2.48 -8.37
C SER A 86 15.83 -3.95 -8.12
N GLY A 87 14.95 -4.52 -8.95
CA GLY A 87 14.45 -5.88 -8.77
C GLY A 87 13.39 -6.02 -7.67
N LEU A 88 12.68 -4.93 -7.32
CA LEU A 88 11.51 -5.01 -6.44
C LEU A 88 10.45 -5.95 -7.03
N ASP A 89 9.86 -6.80 -6.17
CA ASP A 89 8.86 -7.78 -6.58
C ASP A 89 7.42 -7.21 -6.55
N GLY A 90 7.24 -6.01 -6.00
CA GLY A 90 5.94 -5.35 -5.96
C GLY A 90 5.94 -4.04 -5.18
N ILE A 91 4.89 -3.25 -5.42
CA ILE A 91 4.69 -1.91 -4.85
C ILE A 91 3.29 -1.79 -4.26
N ASN A 92 3.19 -1.11 -3.12
CA ASN A 92 1.92 -0.78 -2.48
C ASN A 92 1.89 0.74 -2.35
N ILE A 93 0.92 1.36 -3.00
CA ILE A 93 0.79 2.81 -3.12
C ILE A 93 -0.40 3.24 -2.28
N SER A 94 -0.19 4.22 -1.41
CA SER A 94 -1.30 4.79 -0.63
C SER A 94 -2.04 5.85 -1.47
N ILE A 95 -3.29 5.57 -1.82
CA ILE A 95 -4.18 6.52 -2.51
C ILE A 95 -5.58 6.34 -1.92
N ASP A 96 -6.03 7.30 -1.12
CA ASP A 96 -7.30 7.17 -0.40
C ASP A 96 -8.53 7.49 -1.27
N SER A 97 -8.38 8.25 -2.36
CA SER A 97 -9.44 8.50 -3.35
C SER A 97 -8.84 8.88 -4.72
N LEU A 98 -9.56 8.57 -5.80
CA LEU A 98 -9.26 9.05 -7.15
C LEU A 98 -9.83 10.44 -7.42
N ASN A 99 -10.70 10.94 -6.53
CA ASN A 99 -11.10 12.32 -6.54
C ASN A 99 -9.95 13.20 -6.02
N ARG A 100 -9.45 14.10 -6.86
CA ARG A 100 -8.30 14.97 -6.55
C ARG A 100 -8.53 15.83 -5.28
N GLU A 101 -9.74 16.32 -5.08
CA GLU A 101 -10.07 17.16 -3.93
C GLU A 101 -10.13 16.32 -2.65
N THR A 102 -10.82 15.17 -2.68
CA THR A 102 -10.83 14.22 -1.55
C THR A 102 -9.42 13.76 -1.21
N PHE A 103 -8.61 13.40 -2.21
CA PHE A 103 -7.20 13.02 -2.03
C PHE A 103 -6.41 14.14 -1.35
N LYS A 104 -6.52 15.37 -1.84
CA LYS A 104 -5.83 16.53 -1.28
C LYS A 104 -6.29 16.81 0.16
N ASN A 105 -7.57 16.67 0.45
CA ASN A 105 -8.12 16.88 1.80
C ASN A 105 -7.62 15.82 2.80
N ILE A 106 -7.41 14.59 2.37
CA ILE A 106 -6.89 13.52 3.23
C ILE A 106 -5.38 13.66 3.44
N THR A 107 -4.63 13.96 2.37
CA THR A 107 -3.16 13.93 2.37
C THR A 107 -2.51 15.29 2.63
N SER A 108 -3.29 16.37 2.58
CA SER A 108 -2.83 17.78 2.53
C SER A 108 -1.94 18.12 1.33
N HIS A 109 -1.86 17.26 0.32
CA HIS A 109 -1.00 17.43 -0.84
C HIS A 109 -1.75 17.14 -2.13
N ASP A 110 -1.52 17.96 -3.14
CA ASP A 110 -2.09 17.77 -4.47
C ASP A 110 -1.09 17.04 -5.38
N ARG A 111 -0.98 15.72 -5.19
CA ARG A 111 0.04 14.86 -5.84
C ARG A 111 -0.54 13.63 -6.56
N LEU A 112 -1.86 13.55 -6.67
CA LEU A 112 -2.53 12.44 -7.35
C LEU A 112 -2.07 12.28 -8.81
N PRO A 113 -1.91 13.35 -9.63
CA PRO A 113 -1.47 13.21 -11.01
C PRO A 113 -0.11 12.52 -11.17
N GLU A 114 0.87 12.84 -10.32
CA GLU A 114 2.20 12.23 -10.33
C GLU A 114 2.16 10.74 -9.99
N ILE A 115 1.30 10.36 -9.05
CA ILE A 115 1.11 8.96 -8.67
C ILE A 115 0.50 8.17 -9.83
N LEU A 116 -0.57 8.68 -10.45
CA LEU A 116 -1.26 8.01 -11.56
C LEU A 116 -0.33 7.87 -12.79
N LYS A 117 0.44 8.90 -13.11
CA LYS A 117 1.47 8.85 -14.16
C LYS A 117 2.55 7.83 -13.85
N GLY A 118 2.96 7.71 -12.60
CA GLY A 118 3.90 6.69 -12.14
C GLY A 118 3.36 5.26 -12.29
N ILE A 119 2.08 5.03 -11.96
CA ILE A 119 1.43 3.74 -12.15
C ILE A 119 1.38 3.36 -13.63
N GLU A 120 1.01 4.31 -14.50
CA GLU A 120 1.00 4.11 -15.95
C GLU A 120 2.40 3.70 -16.44
N LYS A 121 3.44 4.45 -16.06
CA LYS A 121 4.83 4.17 -16.44
C LYS A 121 5.29 2.79 -15.95
N LEU A 122 4.96 2.40 -14.72
CA LEU A 122 5.26 1.05 -14.23
C LEU A 122 4.58 -0.04 -15.07
N GLN A 123 3.33 0.18 -15.49
CA GLN A 123 2.63 -0.77 -16.37
C GLN A 123 3.28 -0.85 -17.76
N GLN A 124 3.70 0.29 -18.33
CA GLN A 124 4.44 0.34 -19.61
C GLN A 124 5.77 -0.43 -19.52
N LEU A 125 6.45 -0.37 -18.39
CA LEU A 125 7.66 -1.15 -18.09
C LEU A 125 7.37 -2.61 -17.72
N ASN A 126 6.12 -3.07 -17.88
CA ASN A 126 5.66 -4.41 -17.53
C ASN A 126 5.86 -4.81 -16.06
N PHE A 127 6.05 -3.84 -15.16
CA PHE A 127 6.18 -4.10 -13.72
C PHE A 127 4.90 -4.76 -13.21
N LYS A 128 5.06 -5.83 -12.42
CA LYS A 128 3.95 -6.63 -11.89
C LYS A 128 3.67 -6.24 -10.44
N ASN A 129 2.55 -6.74 -9.90
CA ASN A 129 2.22 -6.61 -8.47
C ASN A 129 2.12 -5.16 -7.97
N ILE A 130 1.44 -4.31 -8.72
CA ILE A 130 1.05 -2.97 -8.28
C ILE A 130 -0.21 -3.08 -7.44
N LYS A 131 -0.15 -2.59 -6.20
CA LYS A 131 -1.30 -2.54 -5.29
C LYS A 131 -1.55 -1.10 -4.85
N ILE A 132 -2.82 -0.74 -4.74
CA ILE A 132 -3.25 0.51 -4.12
C ILE A 132 -3.97 0.17 -2.82
N ASN A 133 -3.63 0.89 -1.76
CA ASN A 133 -4.33 0.82 -0.49
C ASN A 133 -4.99 2.17 -0.20
N ALA A 134 -6.26 2.14 0.19
CA ALA A 134 -7.01 3.25 0.74
C ALA A 134 -7.49 2.88 2.14
N VAL A 135 -7.39 3.82 3.08
CA VAL A 135 -8.13 3.71 4.35
C VAL A 135 -9.57 4.14 4.10
N LEU A 136 -10.51 3.30 4.49
CA LEU A 136 -11.94 3.57 4.39
C LEU A 136 -12.34 4.52 5.53
N LEU A 137 -12.84 5.69 5.17
CA LEU A 137 -13.16 6.79 6.08
C LEU A 137 -14.62 7.22 5.89
N LYS A 138 -15.36 7.18 6.99
CA LYS A 138 -16.78 7.56 7.06
C LYS A 138 -17.01 8.99 6.57
N GLY A 139 -17.96 9.16 5.65
CA GLY A 139 -18.33 10.44 5.07
C GLY A 139 -17.27 11.08 4.18
N ILE A 140 -16.22 10.35 3.82
CA ILE A 140 -15.11 10.86 2.98
C ILE A 140 -15.01 10.05 1.69
N ASN A 141 -14.79 8.74 1.79
CA ASN A 141 -14.57 7.85 0.64
C ASN A 141 -15.33 6.52 0.77
N ASP A 142 -16.45 6.53 1.50
CA ASP A 142 -17.31 5.38 1.83
C ASP A 142 -18.62 5.35 1.01
N ASN A 143 -18.65 6.03 -0.13
CA ASN A 143 -19.84 6.18 -0.97
C ASN A 143 -19.72 5.41 -2.30
N GLU A 144 -20.87 5.11 -2.93
CA GLU A 144 -20.92 4.32 -4.17
C GLU A 144 -20.22 5.00 -5.35
N LYS A 145 -20.11 6.34 -5.36
CA LYS A 145 -19.36 7.06 -6.39
C LYS A 145 -17.87 6.78 -6.30
N ASP A 146 -17.25 6.91 -5.13
CA ASP A 146 -15.83 6.56 -4.92
C ASP A 146 -15.57 5.08 -5.27
N PHE A 147 -16.46 4.18 -4.87
CA PHE A 147 -16.33 2.74 -5.18
C PHE A 147 -16.38 2.48 -6.70
N ASN A 148 -17.27 3.16 -7.41
CA ASN A 148 -17.37 3.08 -8.87
C ASN A 148 -16.16 3.68 -9.58
N GLU A 149 -15.57 4.77 -9.07
CA GLU A 149 -14.33 5.34 -9.60
C GLU A 149 -13.19 4.31 -9.51
N TRP A 150 -13.03 3.65 -8.36
CA TRP A 150 -12.06 2.56 -8.20
C TRP A 150 -12.35 1.38 -9.12
N SER A 151 -13.61 0.97 -9.24
CA SER A 151 -14.05 -0.12 -10.12
C SER A 151 -13.66 0.17 -11.57
N ASN A 152 -13.99 1.35 -12.08
CA ASN A 152 -13.62 1.80 -13.42
C ASN A 152 -12.10 1.85 -13.61
N PHE A 153 -11.36 2.30 -12.60
CA PHE A 153 -9.91 2.34 -12.65
C PHE A 153 -9.30 0.95 -12.79
N ILE A 154 -9.64 0.00 -11.93
CA ILE A 154 -9.07 -1.36 -11.96
C ILE A 154 -9.62 -2.22 -13.10
N LYS A 155 -10.74 -1.83 -13.71
CA LYS A 155 -11.23 -2.46 -14.96
C LYS A 155 -10.19 -2.33 -16.07
N ASN A 156 -9.62 -1.13 -16.20
CA ASN A 156 -8.70 -0.79 -17.29
C ASN A 156 -7.22 -0.97 -16.93
N ASN A 157 -6.89 -1.03 -15.64
CA ASN A 157 -5.52 -1.08 -15.12
C ASN A 157 -5.20 -2.41 -14.43
N LYS A 158 -3.98 -2.93 -14.62
CA LYS A 158 -3.49 -4.17 -13.95
C LYS A 158 -3.03 -3.87 -12.52
N VAL A 159 -3.96 -3.42 -11.67
CA VAL A 159 -3.70 -2.97 -10.30
C VAL A 159 -4.69 -3.63 -9.34
N ASP A 160 -4.21 -4.13 -8.21
CA ASP A 160 -5.09 -4.58 -7.14
C ASP A 160 -5.40 -3.40 -6.21
N PHE A 161 -6.67 -3.04 -6.04
CA PHE A 161 -7.09 -2.00 -5.10
C PHE A 161 -7.62 -2.61 -3.81
N ARG A 162 -7.32 -1.98 -2.66
CA ARG A 162 -7.73 -2.49 -1.35
C ARG A 162 -8.24 -1.38 -0.46
N TYR A 163 -9.43 -1.59 0.11
CA TYR A 163 -9.87 -0.83 1.27
C TYR A 163 -9.40 -1.50 2.55
N ILE A 164 -8.88 -0.67 3.44
CA ILE A 164 -8.47 -1.02 4.79
C ILE A 164 -9.42 -0.29 5.74
N GLU A 165 -10.14 -1.04 6.55
CA GLU A 165 -10.97 -0.44 7.60
C GLU A 165 -10.07 0.31 8.58
N LEU A 166 -10.46 1.56 8.88
CA LEU A 166 -9.73 2.42 9.78
C LEU A 166 -9.53 1.71 11.13
N MET A 167 -8.28 1.61 11.57
CA MET A 167 -7.93 1.06 12.87
C MET A 167 -7.77 2.17 13.90
N GLN A 168 -8.17 1.88 15.14
CA GLN A 168 -7.81 2.70 16.29
C GLN A 168 -6.32 2.48 16.60
N THR A 169 -5.51 3.52 16.45
CA THR A 169 -4.07 3.51 16.75
C THR A 169 -3.75 4.49 17.86
N GLY A 170 -3.11 4.05 18.95
CA GLY A 170 -2.64 4.90 20.05
C GLY A 170 -3.71 5.89 20.55
N ASP A 171 -3.34 7.17 20.59
CA ASP A 171 -4.19 8.29 21.04
C ASP A 171 -5.27 8.72 20.01
N GLY A 172 -5.41 8.00 18.90
CA GLY A 172 -6.32 8.34 17.79
C GLY A 172 -7.80 8.04 18.02
N LEU A 173 -8.28 7.93 19.27
CA LEU A 173 -9.64 7.50 19.59
C LEU A 173 -10.72 8.43 19.01
N ASP A 174 -10.53 9.75 19.10
CA ASP A 174 -11.50 10.71 18.58
C ASP A 174 -11.58 10.68 17.05
N TYR A 175 -10.43 10.52 16.39
CA TYR A 175 -10.38 10.34 14.94
C TYR A 175 -11.09 9.05 14.52
N PHE A 176 -10.85 7.96 15.24
CA PHE A 176 -11.54 6.69 15.02
C PHE A 176 -13.04 6.84 15.20
N LYS A 177 -13.53 7.38 16.33
CA LYS A 177 -14.97 7.60 16.58
C LYS A 177 -15.64 8.44 15.49
N LYS A 178 -14.92 9.44 14.96
CA LYS A 178 -15.45 10.34 13.93
C LYS A 178 -15.50 9.68 12.55
N TYR A 179 -14.45 8.97 12.15
CA TYR A 179 -14.26 8.51 10.77
C TYR A 179 -14.30 6.99 10.58
N HIS A 180 -14.50 6.20 11.64
CA HIS A 180 -14.67 4.75 11.51
C HIS A 180 -15.99 4.41 10.84
N ILE A 181 -15.91 3.48 9.90
CA ILE A 181 -17.04 2.77 9.33
C ILE A 181 -16.59 1.32 9.05
N PRO A 182 -17.43 0.31 9.34
CA PRO A 182 -17.06 -1.07 9.07
C PRO A 182 -16.77 -1.29 7.58
N ALA A 183 -15.79 -2.15 7.27
CA ALA A 183 -15.53 -2.57 5.88
C ALA A 183 -16.76 -3.19 5.18
N LYS A 184 -17.78 -3.57 5.98
CA LYS A 184 -19.04 -4.13 5.49
C LYS A 184 -19.66 -3.31 4.37
N VAL A 185 -19.59 -1.97 4.44
CA VAL A 185 -20.19 -1.11 3.41
C VAL A 185 -19.58 -1.35 2.03
N PHE A 186 -18.27 -1.60 1.96
CA PHE A 186 -17.61 -1.91 0.70
C PHE A 186 -17.85 -3.38 0.30
N THR A 187 -17.88 -4.33 1.25
CA THR A 187 -18.23 -5.72 0.89
C THR A 187 -19.66 -5.85 0.38
N ASP A 188 -20.60 -5.04 0.89
CA ASP A 188 -21.98 -5.00 0.41
C ASP A 188 -22.04 -4.47 -1.03
N TYR A 189 -21.24 -3.44 -1.35
CA TYR A 189 -21.06 -2.96 -2.73
C TYR A 189 -20.50 -4.07 -3.64
N LEU A 190 -19.48 -4.80 -3.20
CA LEU A 190 -18.89 -5.90 -3.96
C LEU A 190 -19.91 -7.01 -4.24
N ASN A 191 -20.68 -7.40 -3.23
CA ASN A 191 -21.73 -8.42 -3.35
C ASN A 191 -22.85 -7.98 -4.30
N LYS A 192 -23.30 -6.71 -4.21
CA LYS A 192 -24.31 -6.13 -5.11
C LYS A 192 -23.86 -6.11 -6.58
N ASN A 193 -22.55 -6.06 -6.83
CA ASN A 193 -21.95 -5.98 -8.16
C ASN A 193 -21.26 -7.29 -8.59
N ASP A 194 -21.73 -8.44 -8.05
CA ASP A 194 -21.33 -9.79 -8.45
C ASP A 194 -19.82 -10.07 -8.43
N TRP A 195 -19.09 -9.46 -7.49
CA TRP A 195 -17.68 -9.77 -7.27
C TRP A 195 -17.52 -11.09 -6.52
N ILE A 196 -16.63 -11.95 -7.00
CA ILE A 196 -16.42 -13.30 -6.47
C ILE A 196 -15.24 -13.30 -5.50
N ILE A 197 -15.46 -13.83 -4.29
CA ILE A 197 -14.38 -14.00 -3.30
C ILE A 197 -13.34 -14.99 -3.83
N GLN A 198 -12.07 -14.57 -3.87
CA GLN A 198 -10.92 -15.39 -4.17
C GLN A 198 -9.78 -15.05 -3.21
N THR A 199 -9.70 -15.75 -2.08
CA THR A 199 -8.56 -15.63 -1.16
C THR A 199 -7.67 -16.86 -1.31
N LEU A 200 -6.37 -16.68 -1.59
CA LEU A 200 -5.46 -17.79 -1.91
C LEU A 200 -4.19 -17.79 -1.06
N GLY A 201 -4.01 -18.86 -0.28
CA GLY A 201 -2.71 -19.31 0.24
C GLY A 201 -2.12 -18.54 1.42
N ARG A 202 -1.17 -19.19 2.13
CA ARG A 202 -0.49 -18.67 3.33
C ARG A 202 0.21 -17.30 3.16
N ASN A 203 0.45 -16.86 1.92
CA ASN A 203 1.20 -15.63 1.60
C ASN A 203 0.32 -14.48 1.07
N ALA A 204 -1.01 -14.61 1.03
CA ALA A 204 -1.91 -13.54 0.55
C ALA A 204 -1.96 -12.32 1.48
N GLY A 205 -1.54 -12.47 2.73
CA GLY A 205 -1.72 -11.47 3.78
C GLY A 205 -3.18 -11.38 4.24
N PRO A 206 -3.54 -10.37 5.05
CA PRO A 206 -4.83 -10.32 5.75
C PRO A 206 -6.01 -9.90 4.86
N SER A 207 -5.80 -9.78 3.54
CA SER A 207 -6.81 -9.25 2.64
C SER A 207 -7.67 -10.37 2.07
N LYS A 208 -8.99 -10.27 2.28
CA LYS A 208 -9.99 -11.03 1.52
C LYS A 208 -10.08 -10.40 0.12
N ASN A 209 -9.61 -11.11 -0.91
CA ASN A 209 -9.60 -10.56 -2.28
C ASN A 209 -10.85 -10.99 -3.05
N TYR A 210 -11.26 -10.15 -3.97
CA TYR A 210 -12.44 -10.29 -4.81
C TYR A 210 -12.05 -10.09 -6.27
N ILE A 211 -12.57 -10.94 -7.14
CA ILE A 211 -12.29 -10.92 -8.59
C ILE A 211 -13.57 -10.77 -9.39
N ASN A 212 -13.42 -10.21 -10.59
CA ASN A 212 -14.45 -10.18 -11.60
C ASN A 212 -13.76 -10.40 -12.96
N SER A 213 -14.25 -11.34 -13.77
CA SER A 213 -13.61 -11.77 -15.03
C SER A 213 -13.49 -10.64 -16.06
N SER A 214 -14.33 -9.61 -15.96
CA SER A 214 -14.32 -8.45 -16.85
C SER A 214 -13.28 -7.39 -16.47
N PHE A 215 -12.49 -7.61 -15.41
CA PHE A 215 -11.56 -6.63 -14.84
C PHE A 215 -10.12 -7.13 -14.92
N LYS A 216 -9.19 -6.22 -15.18
CA LYS A 216 -7.75 -6.53 -15.18
C LYS A 216 -7.16 -6.59 -13.77
N GLY A 217 -7.72 -5.82 -12.85
CA GLY A 217 -7.33 -5.78 -11.45
C GLY A 217 -8.24 -6.58 -10.53
N LYS A 218 -7.98 -6.48 -9.23
CA LYS A 218 -8.75 -7.14 -8.17
C LYS A 218 -9.12 -6.14 -7.09
N PHE A 219 -10.19 -6.43 -6.38
CA PHE A 219 -10.47 -5.76 -5.11
C PHE A 219 -9.97 -6.57 -3.93
N GLY A 220 -9.71 -5.89 -2.82
CA GLY A 220 -9.39 -6.53 -1.56
C GLY A 220 -9.92 -5.73 -0.38
N VAL A 221 -10.25 -6.44 0.68
CA VAL A 221 -10.77 -5.87 1.92
C VAL A 221 -9.90 -6.34 3.07
N ILE A 222 -9.45 -5.41 3.90
CA ILE A 222 -8.70 -5.67 5.13
C ILE A 222 -9.55 -5.13 6.28
N ALA A 223 -10.17 -6.04 7.03
CA ALA A 223 -11.13 -5.75 8.09
C ALA A 223 -10.62 -6.29 9.44
N PRO A 224 -9.83 -5.50 10.20
CA PRO A 224 -9.16 -5.94 11.42
C PRO A 224 -10.12 -6.26 12.58
N TYR A 225 -11.33 -5.71 12.54
CA TYR A 225 -12.38 -5.97 13.52
C TYR A 225 -13.33 -7.11 13.10
N SER A 226 -13.06 -7.76 11.96
CA SER A 226 -13.81 -8.95 11.56
C SER A 226 -13.40 -10.17 12.38
N LYS A 227 -14.35 -11.10 12.58
CA LYS A 227 -14.14 -12.32 13.39
C LYS A 227 -13.02 -13.23 12.87
N ASP A 228 -12.64 -13.11 11.60
CA ASP A 228 -11.69 -14.01 10.92
C ASP A 228 -10.33 -13.34 10.59
N PHE A 229 -9.96 -12.26 11.29
CA PHE A 229 -8.77 -11.47 10.91
C PHE A 229 -7.43 -12.04 11.41
N CYS A 230 -7.42 -12.62 12.62
CA CYS A 230 -6.21 -13.16 13.27
C CYS A 230 -6.01 -14.65 12.96
#